data_AF-A0A4Y2X613-F1
#
_entry.id   AF-A0A4Y2X613-F1
#
_cell.length_a   1.000
_cell.length_b   1.000
_cell.length_c   1.000
_cell.angle_alpha   90.00
_cell.angle_beta   90.00
_cell.angle_gamma   90.00
#
_symmetry.space_group_name_H-M   'P 1'
#
loop_
_entity.id
_entity.type
_entity.pdbx_description
1 polymer ?
#
loop_
_entity_poly.entity_id
_entity_poly.type
_entity_poly.pdbx_seq_one_letter_code
_entity_poly.pdbx_strand_id
1 'polypeptide(L)' 'GFPSLPAGLPEDYYHGFRGCIESVVLDGDPLHLVMHGTGDVTFCDDS' A
#
# COMPACT_ATOMS: atom_id res chain seq x y z
N GLY A 1 -2.75 -9.52 7.06
CA GLY A 1 -4.03 -9.71 6.37
C GLY A 1 -5.12 -8.93 7.05
N PHE A 2 -6.01 -8.31 6.27
CA PHE A 2 -7.13 -7.51 6.79
C PHE A 2 -8.34 -8.42 7.08
N PRO A 3 -8.75 -8.61 8.35
CA PRO A 3 -9.81 -9.56 8.71
C PRO A 3 -11.22 -9.15 8.26
N SER A 4 -11.41 -7.95 7.72
CA SER A 4 -12.71 -7.39 7.31
C SER A 4 -12.98 -7.45 5.80
N LEU A 5 -12.14 -8.12 5.02
CA LEU A 5 -12.38 -8.27 3.58
C LEU A 5 -13.54 -9.24 3.30
N PRO A 6 -14.42 -8.94 2.34
CA PRO A 6 -15.51 -9.83 1.98
C PRO A 6 -14.97 -11.15 1.41
N ALA A 7 -15.72 -12.23 1.60
CA ALA A 7 -15.39 -13.53 1.01
C ALA A 7 -15.55 -13.51 -0.52
N GLY A 8 -14.72 -14.29 -1.23
CA GLY A 8 -14.81 -14.46 -2.69
C GLY A 8 -13.87 -13.61 -3.52
N LEU A 9 -12.94 -12.88 -2.89
CA LEU A 9 -11.84 -12.21 -3.58
C LEU A 9 -10.71 -13.20 -3.91
N PRO A 10 -9.86 -12.90 -4.90
CA PRO A 10 -8.62 -13.65 -5.12
C PRO A 10 -7.75 -13.70 -3.86
N GLU A 11 -6.99 -14.77 -3.71
CA GLU A 11 -6.19 -15.04 -2.51
C GLU A 11 -5.28 -13.88 -2.12
N ASP A 12 -4.67 -13.22 -3.11
CA ASP A 12 -3.73 -12.10 -2.94
C ASP A 12 -4.31 -10.92 -2.15
N TYR A 13 -5.62 -10.68 -2.21
CA TYR A 13 -6.26 -9.60 -1.46
C TYR A 13 -6.18 -9.80 0.05
N TYR A 14 -6.07 -11.05 0.53
CA TYR A 14 -6.01 -11.36 1.95
C TYR A 14 -4.58 -11.28 2.51
N HIS A 15 -3.56 -11.33 1.65
CA HIS A 15 -2.15 -11.31 2.04
C HIS A 15 -1.59 -9.89 2.22
N GLY A 16 -2.18 -8.90 1.54
CA GLY A 16 -1.68 -7.53 1.52
C GLY A 16 -0.43 -7.39 0.64
N PHE A 17 0.04 -6.15 0.47
CA PHE A 17 1.21 -5.87 -0.37
C PHE A 17 2.51 -6.00 0.44
N ARG A 18 3.54 -6.63 -0.16
CA ARG A 18 4.90 -6.71 0.38
C ARG A 18 5.90 -6.28 -0.68
N GLY A 19 6.50 -5.11 -0.49
CA GLY A 19 7.46 -4.54 -1.41
C GLY A 19 7.61 -3.04 -1.18
N CYS A 20 8.21 -2.36 -2.14
CA CYS A 20 8.49 -0.93 -2.11
C CYS A 20 7.59 -0.19 -3.10
N ILE A 21 7.02 0.93 -2.66
CA ILE A 21 6.26 1.84 -3.51
C ILE A 21 6.99 3.18 -3.48
N GLU A 22 7.52 3.58 -4.63
CA GLU A 22 8.29 4.82 -4.75
C GLU A 22 7.39 6.01 -5.10
N SER A 23 6.48 5.84 -6.07
CA SER A 23 5.60 6.90 -6.54
C SER A 23 4.19 6.39 -6.84
N VAL A 24 3.20 7.22 -6.53
CA VAL A 24 1.79 6.99 -6.84
C VAL A 24 1.23 8.28 -7.43
N VAL A 25 0.56 8.18 -8.57
CA VAL A 25 -0.11 9.29 -9.24
C VAL A 25 -1.58 8.94 -9.37
N LEU A 26 -2.46 9.81 -8.88
CA LEU A 26 -3.92 9.65 -8.96
C LEU A 26 -4.47 10.84 -9.75
N ASP A 27 -5.18 10.55 -10.85
CA ASP A 27 -5.79 11.57 -11.72
C ASP A 27 -4.83 12.66 -12.24
N GLY A 28 -3.54 12.35 -12.32
CA GLY A 28 -2.48 13.26 -12.76
C GLY A 28 -1.77 13.99 -11.62
N ASP A 29 -2.25 13.86 -10.39
CA ASP A 29 -1.65 14.46 -9.20
C ASP A 29 -0.78 13.43 -8.44
N PRO A 30 0.49 13.76 -8.14
CA PRO A 30 1.36 12.88 -7.36
C PRO A 30 0.94 12.87 -5.89
N LEU A 31 0.76 11.66 -5.34
CA LEU A 31 0.37 11.49 -3.94
C LEU A 31 1.59 11.68 -3.03
N HIS A 32 1.45 12.51 -2.00
CA HIS A 32 2.48 12.68 -0.99
C HIS A 32 2.42 11.56 0.06
N LEU A 33 3.02 10.41 -0.26
CA LEU A 33 2.91 9.14 0.48
C LEU A 33 3.19 9.27 2.00
N VAL A 34 4.14 10.12 2.39
CA VAL A 34 4.52 10.34 3.81
C VAL A 34 3.46 11.12 4.58
N MET A 35 2.73 12.03 3.93
CA MET A 35 1.76 12.91 4.59
C MET A 35 0.33 12.37 4.56
N HIS A 36 0.01 11.51 3.60
CA HIS A 36 -1.34 10.95 3.43
C HIS A 36 -1.56 9.62 4.16
N GLY A 37 -0.53 9.03 4.77
CA GLY A 37 -0.65 7.77 5.52
C GLY A 37 -1.20 7.96 6.93
N THR A 38 -2.09 7.06 7.36
CA THR A 38 -2.56 6.98 8.77
C THR A 38 -1.79 5.96 9.61
N GLY A 39 -0.70 5.40 9.08
CA GLY A 39 0.09 4.35 9.72
C GLY A 39 1.59 4.65 9.73
N ASP A 40 2.36 3.78 10.38
CA ASP A 40 3.82 3.90 10.46
C ASP A 40 4.47 3.84 9.06
N VAL A 41 5.34 4.82 8.79
CA VAL A 41 6.09 4.90 7.53
C VAL A 41 7.39 4.11 7.68
N THR A 42 7.59 3.12 6.81
CA THR A 42 8.85 2.38 6.69
C THR A 42 9.47 2.68 5.33
N PHE A 43 10.74 3.09 5.31
CA PHE A 43 11.49 3.33 4.08
C PHE A 43 12.14 2.03 3.59
N CYS A 44 12.31 1.94 2.28
CA CYS A 44 12.98 0.80 1.68
C CYS A 44 14.49 0.84 1.86
N ASP A 45 15.09 -0.34 1.96
CA ASP A 45 16.53 -0.52 2.04
C ASP A 45 17.14 -0.36 0.63
N ASP A 46 18.17 0.48 0.51
CA ASP A 46 18.92 0.69 -0.73
C ASP A 46 19.99 -0.43 -0.80
N SER A 47 19.61 -1.57 -1.38
CA SER A 47 20.57 -2.66 -1.68
C SER A 47 21.31 -2.43 -2.99
#